data_AF-A0A968BT35-F1
#
_entry.id   AF-A0A968BT35-F1
#
_cell.length_a   1.000
_cell.length_b   1.000
_cell.length_c   1.000
_cell.angle_alpha   90.00
_cell.angle_beta   90.00
_cell.angle_gamma   90.00
#
_symmetry.space_group_name_H-M   'P 1'
#
loop_
_entity.id
_entity.type
_entity.pdbx_description
1 polymer ?
#
loop_
_entity_poly.entity_id
_entity_poly.type
_entity_poly.pdbx_seq_one_letter_code
_entity_poly.pdbx_strand_id
1 'polypeptide(L)' 'MTTISFDNAFGIHDDALRLRSQRSEVLANNIANADTPGFKARDIDF' A
#
# COMPACT_ATOMS: atom_id res chain seq x y z
N MET A 1 -18.64 30.27 -11.45
CA MET A 1 -18.67 29.60 -10.13
C MET A 1 -17.97 28.27 -10.31
N THR A 2 -16.70 28.21 -9.95
CA THR A 2 -15.86 27.03 -10.20
C THR A 2 -16.25 25.96 -9.18
N THR A 3 -16.90 24.90 -9.63
CA THR A 3 -17.28 23.76 -8.80
C THR A 3 -16.00 23.02 -8.40
N ILE A 4 -15.66 23.04 -7.11
CA ILE A 4 -14.65 22.13 -6.56
C ILE A 4 -15.28 20.73 -6.64
N SER A 5 -14.79 19.88 -7.54
CA SER A 5 -15.21 18.48 -7.62
C SER A 5 -14.71 17.74 -6.38
N PHE A 6 -15.58 17.58 -5.38
CA PHE A 6 -15.25 16.95 -4.09
C PHE A 6 -14.86 15.48 -4.22
N ASP A 7 -15.25 14.80 -5.30
CA ASP A 7 -14.90 13.39 -5.53
C ASP A 7 -13.38 13.16 -5.62
N ASN A 8 -12.66 14.09 -6.25
CA ASN A 8 -11.19 14.02 -6.36
C ASN A 8 -10.46 14.53 -5.11
N ALA A 9 -11.12 15.34 -4.28
CA ALA A 9 -10.51 15.92 -3.08
C ALA A 9 -10.37 14.89 -1.94
N PHE A 10 -11.21 13.85 -1.92
CA PHE A 10 -11.17 12.79 -0.91
C PHE A 10 -10.76 11.41 -1.46
N GLY A 11 -10.84 11.16 -2.78
CA GLY A 11 -10.54 9.85 -3.38
C GLY A 11 -9.06 9.42 -3.29
N ILE A 12 -8.12 10.37 -3.36
CA ILE A 12 -6.67 10.07 -3.30
C ILE A 12 -6.28 9.43 -1.96
N HIS A 13 -6.97 9.80 -0.88
CA HIS A 13 -6.69 9.26 0.45
C HIS A 13 -7.13 7.80 0.58
N ASP A 14 -8.24 7.40 -0.05
CA ASP A 14 -8.69 6.00 -0.02
C ASP A 14 -7.72 5.09 -0.79
N ASP A 15 -7.32 5.48 -2.01
CA ASP A 15 -6.34 4.73 -2.80
C ASP A 15 -4.97 4.67 -2.10
N ALA A 16 -4.52 5.77 -1.49
CA ALA A 16 -3.29 5.79 -0.71
C ALA A 16 -3.35 4.87 0.54
N LEU A 17 -4.49 4.87 1.24
CA LEU A 17 -4.72 3.97 2.37
C LEU A 17 -4.74 2.51 1.93
N ARG A 18 -5.34 2.21 0.76
CA ARG A 18 -5.36 0.87 0.19
C ARG A 18 -3.97 0.39 -0.18
N LEU A 19 -3.17 1.22 -0.87
CA LEU A 19 -1.78 0.92 -1.18
C LEU A 19 -0.95 0.68 0.10
N ARG A 20 -1.17 1.50 1.13
CA ARG A 20 -0.51 1.31 2.44
C ARG A 20 -0.91 -0.02 3.09
N SER A 21 -2.18 -0.41 3.01
CA SER A 21 -2.64 -1.71 3.53
C SER A 21 -1.94 -2.86 2.82
N GLN A 22 -1.94 -2.84 1.49
CA GLN A 22 -1.29 -3.86 0.66
C GLN A 22 0.21 -3.97 0.98
N ARG A 23 0.90 -2.83 1.11
CA ARG A 23 2.33 -2.83 1.45
C ARG A 23 2.57 -3.40 2.85
N SER A 24 1.67 -3.10 3.79
CA SER A 24 1.77 -3.62 5.16
C SER A 24 1.65 -5.15 5.20
N GLU A 25 0.79 -5.73 4.36
CA GLU A 25 0.67 -7.19 4.20
C GLU A 25 1.96 -7.80 3.62
N VAL A 26 2.55 -7.18 2.60
CA VAL A 26 3.82 -7.63 2.01
C VAL A 26 4.95 -7.59 3.04
N LEU A 27 5.08 -6.49 3.79
CA LEU A 27 6.07 -6.36 4.86
C LEU A 27 5.85 -7.39 5.98
N ALA A 28 4.61 -7.63 6.38
CA ALA A 28 4.29 -8.64 7.37
C ALA A 28 4.71 -10.05 6.90
N ASN A 29 4.47 -10.37 5.62
CA ASN A 29 4.92 -11.63 5.03
C ASN A 29 6.46 -11.75 5.01
N ASN A 30 7.16 -10.66 4.67
CA ASN A 30 8.62 -10.63 4.72
C ASN A 30 9.15 -10.88 6.13
N ILE A 31 8.58 -10.20 7.14
CA ILE A 31 8.98 -10.36 8.54
C ILE A 31 8.71 -11.79 9.03
N ALA A 32 7.54 -12.34 8.72
CA ALA A 32 7.17 -13.69 9.11
C ALA A 32 8.10 -14.77 8.55
N ASN A 33 8.76 -14.49 7.42
CA ASN A 33 9.68 -15.41 6.76
C ASN A 33 11.15 -14.93 6.81
N ALA A 34 11.47 -13.94 7.63
CA ALA A 34 12.80 -13.34 7.67
C ALA A 34 13.91 -14.35 8.00
N ASP A 35 13.58 -15.35 8.83
CA ASP A 35 14.52 -16.40 9.27
C ASP A 35 14.44 -17.68 8.41
N THR A 36 13.62 -17.68 7.35
CA THR A 36 13.48 -18.84 6.46
C THR A 36 14.62 -18.85 5.44
N PRO A 37 15.52 -19.86 5.44
CA PRO A 37 16.64 -19.90 4.50
C PRO A 37 16.17 -19.88 3.04
N GLY A 38 16.73 -18.97 2.24
CA GLY A 38 16.38 -18.84 0.82
C GLY A 38 15.10 -18.06 0.53
N PHE A 39 14.40 -17.55 1.54
CA PHE A 39 13.26 -16.65 1.34
C PHE A 39 13.71 -15.31 0.73
N LYS A 40 12.93 -14.78 -0.22
CA LYS A 40 13.20 -13.53 -0.92
C LYS A 40 12.13 -12.50 -0.57
N ALA A 41 12.53 -11.45 0.13
CA ALA A 41 11.65 -10.34 0.44
C ALA A 41 11.14 -9.64 -0.83
N ARG A 42 9.91 -9.13 -0.79
CA ARG A 42 9.25 -8.42 -1.90
C ARG A 42 8.73 -7.06 -1.43
N ASP A 43 8.45 -6.15 -2.35
CA ASP A 43 7.74 -4.88 -2.09
C ASP A 43 6.81 -4.58 -3.28
N ILE A 44 5.99 -3.55 -3.16
CA ILE A 44 5.11 -3.06 -4.22
C ILE A 44 5.86 -2.06 -5.10
N ASP A 45 5.79 -2.23 -6.43
CA ASP A 45 6.29 -1.27 -7.42
C ASP A 45 5.18 -0.26 -7.77
N PHE A 46 5.52 1.04 -7.88
CA PHE A 46 4.60 2.15 -8.15
C PHE A 46 4.82 2.77 -9.53
#